data_AF-A0A2A8UQB2-F1
#
_entry.id   AF-A0A2A8UQB2-F1
#
_cell.length_a   1.000
_cell.length_b   1.000
_cell.length_c   1.000
_cell.angle_alpha   90.00
_cell.angle_beta   90.00
_cell.angle_gamma   90.00
#
_symmetry.space_group_name_H-M   'P 1'
#
loop_
_entity.id
_entity.type
_entity.pdbx_description
1 polymer ?
#
loop_
_entity_poly.entity_id
_entity_poly.type
_entity_poly.pdbx_seq_one_letter_code
_entity_poly.pdbx_strand_id
1 'polypeptide(L)'
;YTGGPLPIAYTPFGELVSGLLMGTCFVLIAFFIQTNTITIESVLISIPIGILVGAINMSNNIRDIDEDIKGGRKTLAILLGREKAVVTLAVAFFVAYLWITVIVLMGYISPWALVMFLGLKKPISAIRSFQKGEKEPGYMRIAMKSTAMTNTIFGFLLSIGLLINYLF
;
A
#
# COMPACT_ATOMS: atom_id res chain seq x y z
N TYR A 1 9.87 -16.14 3.93
CA TYR A 1 9.91 -15.08 2.90
C TYR A 1 11.03 -15.31 1.89
N THR A 2 12.30 -15.36 2.33
CA THR A 2 13.48 -15.60 1.48
C THR A 2 14.05 -17.01 1.52
N GLY A 3 13.71 -17.83 2.53
CA GLY A 3 14.18 -19.21 2.65
C GLY A 3 13.23 -20.26 2.07
N GLY A 4 13.74 -21.48 1.87
CA GLY A 4 13.01 -22.63 1.33
C GLY A 4 13.21 -22.83 -0.18
N PRO A 5 12.71 -23.94 -0.74
CA PRO A 5 12.91 -24.29 -2.16
C PRO A 5 12.19 -23.36 -3.13
N LEU A 6 11.13 -22.67 -2.69
CA LEU A 6 10.36 -21.69 -3.47
C LEU A 6 10.09 -20.44 -2.63
N PRO A 7 11.07 -19.54 -2.49
CA PRO A 7 10.87 -18.33 -1.70
C PRO A 7 9.84 -17.40 -2.34
N ILE A 8 8.88 -16.92 -1.55
CA ILE A 8 7.81 -16.01 -2.02
C ILE A 8 8.40 -14.76 -2.67
N ALA A 9 9.55 -14.26 -2.19
CA ALA A 9 10.24 -13.11 -2.77
C ALA A 9 10.64 -13.30 -4.25
N TYR A 10 10.71 -14.54 -4.74
CA TYR A 10 11.06 -14.89 -6.11
C TYR A 10 9.81 -15.10 -7.00
N THR A 11 8.62 -14.91 -6.45
CA THR A 11 7.32 -15.16 -7.09
C THR A 11 6.52 -13.86 -7.26
N PRO A 12 5.44 -13.84 -8.09
CA PRO A 12 4.61 -12.66 -8.27
C PRO A 12 3.60 -12.42 -7.14
N PHE A 13 3.68 -13.18 -6.04
CA PHE A 13 2.76 -13.07 -4.91
C PHE A 13 3.30 -12.20 -3.78
N GLY A 14 4.49 -11.63 -3.93
CA GLY A 14 5.17 -10.85 -2.90
C GLY A 14 4.30 -9.73 -2.35
N GLU A 15 3.71 -8.92 -3.22
CA GLU A 15 2.86 -7.77 -2.88
C GLU A 15 1.62 -8.19 -2.10
N LEU A 16 0.94 -9.25 -2.56
CA LEU A 16 -0.27 -9.79 -1.92
C LEU A 16 0.04 -10.33 -0.52
N VAL A 17 1.09 -11.14 -0.40
CA VAL A 17 1.48 -11.74 0.88
C VAL A 17 1.96 -10.67 1.86
N SER A 18 2.76 -9.70 1.41
CA SER A 18 3.19 -8.59 2.28
C SER A 18 2.01 -7.73 2.70
N GLY A 19 1.09 -7.41 1.78
CA GLY A 19 -0.08 -6.60 2.09
C GLY A 19 -1.02 -7.28 3.08
N LEU A 20 -1.30 -8.57 2.88
CA LEU A 20 -2.16 -9.35 3.76
C LEU A 20 -1.54 -9.50 5.16
N LEU A 21 -0.31 -10.01 5.24
CA LEU A 21 0.28 -10.39 6.53
C LEU A 21 0.81 -9.17 7.31
N MET A 22 1.51 -8.25 6.64
CA MET A 22 2.15 -7.12 7.31
C MET A 22 1.26 -5.87 7.35
N GLY A 23 0.26 -5.78 6.46
CA GLY A 23 -0.71 -4.69 6.49
C GLY A 23 -1.97 -5.10 7.25
N THR A 24 -2.84 -5.88 6.61
CA THR A 24 -4.16 -6.24 7.15
C THR A 24 -4.07 -7.01 8.47
N CYS A 25 -3.31 -8.11 8.55
CA CYS A 25 -3.22 -8.91 9.76
C CYS A 25 -2.58 -8.15 10.92
N PHE A 26 -1.55 -7.32 10.70
CA PHE A 26 -0.94 -6.54 11.77
C PHE A 26 -1.91 -5.51 12.36
N VAL A 27 -2.69 -4.82 11.52
CA VAL A 27 -3.74 -3.90 11.99
C VAL A 27 -4.80 -4.66 12.80
N LEU A 28 -5.25 -5.81 12.32
CA LEU A 28 -6.26 -6.62 13.02
C LEU A 28 -5.75 -7.22 14.33
N ILE A 29 -4.51 -7.69 14.38
CA ILE A 29 -3.87 -8.19 15.61
C ILE A 29 -3.75 -7.06 16.63
N ALA A 30 -3.29 -5.87 16.21
CA ALA A 30 -3.21 -4.72 17.09
C ALA A 30 -4.58 -4.31 17.65
N PHE A 31 -5.63 -4.34 16.81
CA PHE A 31 -6.99 -4.09 17.23
C PHE A 31 -7.52 -5.15 18.19
N PHE A 32 -7.31 -6.44 17.89
CA PHE A 32 -7.76 -7.56 18.71
C PHE A 32 -7.13 -7.56 20.10
N ILE A 33 -5.82 -7.29 20.20
CA ILE A 33 -5.13 -7.22 21.50
C ILE A 33 -5.73 -6.15 22.41
N GLN A 34 -6.23 -5.04 21.84
CA GLN A 34 -6.80 -3.93 22.59
C GLN A 34 -8.29 -4.12 22.92
N THR A 35 -9.04 -4.82 22.07
CA THR A 35 -10.52 -4.86 22.13
C THR A 35 -11.08 -6.25 22.42
N ASN A 36 -10.23 -7.29 22.37
CA ASN A 36 -10.58 -8.70 22.49
C ASN A 36 -11.67 -9.16 21.49
N THR A 37 -11.81 -8.46 20.36
CA THR A 37 -12.76 -8.80 19.29
C THR A 37 -12.24 -8.33 17.93
N ILE A 38 -12.88 -8.81 16.85
CA ILE A 38 -12.67 -8.34 15.48
C ILE A 38 -14.04 -7.94 14.94
N THR A 39 -14.21 -6.67 14.59
CA THR A 39 -15.45 -6.15 14.03
C THR A 39 -15.37 -6.07 12.50
N ILE A 40 -16.51 -5.92 11.84
CA ILE A 40 -16.55 -5.75 10.39
C ILE A 40 -15.80 -4.47 9.97
N GLU A 41 -15.93 -3.39 10.75
CA GLU A 41 -15.27 -2.11 10.51
C GLU A 41 -13.75 -2.24 10.60
N SER A 42 -13.22 -2.97 11.59
CA SER A 42 -11.77 -3.15 11.72
C SER A 42 -11.18 -3.95 10.55
N VAL A 43 -11.92 -4.94 10.03
CA VAL A 43 -11.56 -5.64 8.79
C VAL A 43 -11.59 -4.69 7.60
N LEU A 44 -12.67 -3.94 7.40
CA LEU A 44 -12.82 -3.01 6.27
C LEU A 44 -11.76 -1.90 6.27
N ILE A 45 -11.42 -1.35 7.44
CA ILE A 45 -10.38 -0.32 7.62
C ILE A 45 -8.97 -0.89 7.35
N SER A 46 -8.73 -2.16 7.66
CA SER A 46 -7.42 -2.79 7.49
C SER A 46 -7.05 -3.09 6.02
N ILE A 47 -8.04 -3.24 5.13
CA ILE A 47 -7.85 -3.57 3.71
C ILE A 47 -7.00 -2.52 2.97
N PRO A 48 -7.33 -1.22 2.99
CA PRO A 48 -6.52 -0.22 2.28
C PRO A 48 -5.09 -0.13 2.83
N ILE A 49 -4.87 -0.36 4.13
CA ILE A 49 -3.51 -0.46 4.69
C ILE A 49 -2.76 -1.66 4.10
N GLY A 50 -3.43 -2.81 3.96
CA GLY A 50 -2.88 -3.96 3.25
C GLY A 50 -2.49 -3.66 1.81
N ILE A 51 -3.36 -2.98 1.07
CA ILE A 51 -3.08 -2.54 -0.31
C ILE A 51 -1.86 -1.62 -0.35
N LEU A 52 -1.77 -0.64 0.56
CA LEU A 52 -0.66 0.31 0.61
C LEU A 52 0.67 -0.33 1.05
N VAL A 53 0.65 -1.35 1.92
CA VAL A 53 1.83 -2.14 2.24
C VAL A 53 2.28 -2.99 1.04
N GLY A 54 1.33 -3.60 0.31
CA GLY A 54 1.61 -4.25 -0.97
C GLY A 54 2.21 -3.28 -2.00
N ALA A 55 1.70 -2.04 -2.05
CA ALA A 55 2.22 -0.97 -2.90
C ALA A 55 3.67 -0.58 -2.54
N ILE A 56 4.04 -0.57 -1.26
CA ILE A 56 5.44 -0.40 -0.84
C ILE A 56 6.31 -1.51 -1.42
N ASN A 57 5.87 -2.77 -1.33
CA ASN A 57 6.61 -3.90 -1.88
C ASN A 57 6.73 -3.80 -3.42
N MET A 58 5.64 -3.45 -4.11
CA MET A 58 5.65 -3.18 -5.54
C MET A 58 6.67 -2.08 -5.89
N SER A 59 6.73 -1.00 -5.10
CA SER A 59 7.68 0.10 -5.34
C SER A 59 9.14 -0.35 -5.22
N ASN A 60 9.45 -1.26 -4.30
CA ASN A 60 10.77 -1.86 -4.18
C ASN A 60 11.07 -2.73 -5.40
N ASN A 61 10.13 -3.60 -5.78
CA ASN A 61 10.29 -4.47 -6.95
C ASN A 61 10.39 -3.68 -8.27
N ILE A 62 9.75 -2.50 -8.41
CA ILE A 62 9.91 -1.60 -9.56
C ILE A 62 11.31 -0.97 -9.61
N ARG A 63 11.87 -0.58 -8.45
CA ARG A 63 13.23 -0.03 -8.40
C ARG A 63 14.24 -1.08 -8.84
N ASP A 64 14.08 -2.31 -8.36
CA ASP A 64 15.10 -3.36 -8.44
C ASP A 64 14.92 -4.31 -9.63
N ILE A 65 14.01 -4.03 -10.58
CA ILE A 65 13.69 -4.90 -11.73
C ILE A 65 14.95 -5.48 -12.39
N ASP A 66 15.91 -4.62 -12.74
CA ASP A 66 17.09 -5.03 -13.53
C ASP A 66 18.03 -5.94 -12.73
N GLU A 67 18.17 -5.70 -11.44
CA GLU A 67 18.99 -6.53 -10.53
C GLU A 67 18.29 -7.85 -10.21
N ASP A 68 16.97 -7.80 -9.96
CA ASP A 68 16.16 -8.96 -9.64
C ASP A 68 16.05 -9.94 -10.81
N ILE A 69 16.03 -9.44 -12.07
CA ILE A 69 16.12 -10.28 -13.28
C ILE A 69 17.44 -11.04 -13.31
N LYS A 70 18.57 -10.37 -13.05
CA LYS A 70 19.90 -11.02 -12.99
C LYS A 70 19.97 -12.06 -11.88
N GLY A 71 19.28 -11.82 -10.77
CA GLY A 71 19.12 -12.76 -9.65
C GLY A 71 18.13 -13.90 -9.90
N GLY A 72 17.50 -13.96 -11.08
CA GLY A 72 16.55 -15.03 -11.45
C GLY A 72 15.19 -14.93 -10.76
N ARG A 73 14.86 -13.79 -10.14
CA ARG A 73 13.54 -13.57 -9.52
C ARG A 73 12.47 -13.38 -10.59
N LYS A 74 11.23 -13.75 -10.25
CA LYS A 74 10.04 -13.58 -11.10
C LYS A 74 8.95 -12.82 -10.35
N THR A 75 9.28 -11.61 -9.89
CA THR A 75 8.34 -10.73 -9.18
C THR A 75 7.25 -10.21 -10.11
N LEU A 76 6.15 -9.71 -9.54
CA LEU A 76 5.04 -9.16 -10.33
C LEU A 76 5.50 -7.99 -11.22
N ALA A 77 6.38 -7.13 -10.70
CA ALA A 77 6.95 -6.02 -11.45
C ALA A 77 7.74 -6.48 -12.69
N ILE A 78 8.47 -7.60 -12.59
CA ILE A 78 9.19 -8.21 -13.72
C ILE A 78 8.22 -8.76 -14.76
N LEU A 79 7.21 -9.51 -14.32
CA LEU A 79 6.24 -10.13 -15.24
C LEU A 79 5.38 -9.10 -15.99
N LEU A 80 5.07 -7.98 -15.34
CA LEU A 80 4.31 -6.88 -15.95
C LEU A 80 5.18 -5.99 -16.83
N GLY A 81 6.47 -5.86 -16.51
CA GLY A 81 7.33 -4.81 -17.05
C GLY A 81 7.13 -3.46 -16.34
N ARG A 82 8.14 -2.60 -16.42
CA ARG A 82 8.24 -1.35 -15.64
C ARG A 82 7.01 -0.45 -15.77
N GLU A 83 6.56 -0.15 -16.99
CA GLU A 83 5.41 0.74 -17.22
C GLU A 83 4.13 0.22 -16.56
N LYS A 84 3.78 -1.05 -16.82
CA LYS A 84 2.57 -1.67 -16.26
C LYS A 84 2.68 -1.87 -14.74
N ALA A 85 3.87 -2.08 -14.21
CA ALA A 85 4.10 -2.12 -12.77
C ALA A 85 3.81 -0.77 -12.11
N VAL A 86 4.26 0.34 -12.73
CA VAL A 86 3.93 1.71 -12.27
C VAL A 86 2.44 2.00 -12.36
N VAL A 87 1.75 1.56 -13.43
CA VAL A 87 0.29 1.65 -13.52
C VAL A 87 -0.39 0.84 -12.42
N THR A 88 0.09 -0.37 -12.15
CA THR A 88 -0.45 -1.22 -11.07
C THR A 88 -0.29 -0.56 -9.70
N LEU A 89 0.85 0.10 -9.46
CA LEU A 89 1.06 0.91 -8.26
C LEU A 89 0.04 2.07 -8.17
N ALA A 90 -0.22 2.77 -9.28
CA ALA A 90 -1.22 3.83 -9.33
C ALA A 90 -2.64 3.31 -9.06
N VAL A 91 -3.00 2.15 -9.62
CA VAL A 91 -4.27 1.46 -9.37
C VAL A 91 -4.39 1.06 -7.90
N ALA A 92 -3.33 0.54 -7.28
CA ALA A 92 -3.33 0.21 -5.87
C ALA A 92 -3.63 1.44 -4.98
N PHE A 93 -3.00 2.59 -5.27
CA PHE A 93 -3.33 3.84 -4.59
C PHE A 93 -4.79 4.23 -4.83
N PHE A 94 -5.25 4.24 -6.08
CA PHE A 94 -6.63 4.59 -6.39
C PHE A 94 -7.64 3.71 -5.66
N VAL A 95 -7.45 2.39 -5.67
CA VAL A 95 -8.31 1.43 -4.98
C VAL A 95 -8.30 1.64 -3.48
N ALA A 96 -7.16 1.91 -2.85
CA ALA A 96 -7.09 2.18 -1.42
C ALA A 96 -7.91 3.42 -1.01
N TYR A 97 -7.85 4.50 -1.81
CA TYR A 97 -8.64 5.70 -1.55
C TYR A 97 -10.13 5.50 -1.84
N LEU A 98 -10.44 4.86 -2.98
CA LEU A 98 -11.82 4.54 -3.37
C LEU A 98 -12.49 3.63 -2.34
N TRP A 99 -11.76 2.67 -1.78
CA TRP A 99 -12.27 1.74 -0.77
C TRP A 99 -12.81 2.48 0.45
N ILE A 100 -12.04 3.45 0.99
CA ILE A 100 -12.49 4.29 2.11
C ILE A 100 -13.74 5.07 1.72
N THR A 101 -13.78 5.67 0.53
CA THR A 101 -14.97 6.38 0.05
C THR A 101 -16.19 5.47 0.00
N VAL A 102 -16.06 4.25 -0.51
CA VAL A 102 -17.17 3.29 -0.60
C VAL A 102 -17.68 2.91 0.79
N ILE A 103 -16.81 2.56 1.74
CA ILE A 103 -17.26 2.15 3.07
C ILE A 103 -17.85 3.32 3.90
N VAL A 104 -17.42 4.57 3.63
CA VAL A 104 -18.08 5.77 4.16
C VAL A 104 -19.50 5.90 3.59
N LEU A 105 -19.66 5.76 2.26
CA LEU A 105 -20.97 5.88 1.60
C LEU A 105 -21.93 4.76 2.01
N MET A 106 -21.42 3.57 2.32
CA MET A 106 -22.19 2.46 2.86
C MET A 106 -22.55 2.61 4.35
N GLY A 107 -22.02 3.64 5.03
CA GLY A 107 -22.32 3.93 6.44
C GLY A 107 -21.55 3.07 7.44
N TYR A 108 -20.50 2.34 7.03
CA TYR A 108 -19.68 1.55 7.96
C TYR A 108 -18.77 2.42 8.83
N ILE A 109 -18.32 3.56 8.32
CA ILE A 109 -17.44 4.49 9.05
C ILE A 109 -17.82 5.95 8.78
N SER A 110 -17.38 6.83 9.67
CA SER A 110 -17.69 8.26 9.62
C SER A 110 -17.18 8.97 8.36
N PRO A 111 -17.92 9.96 7.81
CA PRO A 111 -17.42 10.85 6.77
C PRO A 111 -16.12 11.58 7.12
N TRP A 112 -15.81 11.77 8.41
CA TRP A 112 -14.53 12.32 8.86
C TRP A 112 -13.32 11.50 8.39
N ALA A 113 -13.50 10.21 8.08
CA ALA A 113 -12.45 9.38 7.46
C ALA A 113 -11.92 9.98 6.14
N LEU A 114 -12.72 10.76 5.41
CA LEU A 114 -12.32 11.40 4.15
C LEU A 114 -11.23 12.47 4.31
N VAL A 115 -10.86 12.85 5.53
CA VAL A 115 -9.70 13.70 5.81
C VAL A 115 -8.40 13.10 5.24
N MET A 116 -8.33 11.77 5.05
CA MET A 116 -7.19 11.12 4.38
C MET A 116 -6.92 11.58 2.94
N PHE A 117 -7.90 12.21 2.26
CA PHE A 117 -7.69 12.84 0.95
C PHE A 117 -6.69 14.01 0.97
N LEU A 118 -6.45 14.65 2.13
CA LEU A 118 -5.40 15.66 2.27
C LEU A 118 -3.99 15.10 1.98
N GLY A 119 -3.81 13.77 2.07
CA GLY A 119 -2.58 13.07 1.76
C GLY A 119 -2.29 12.82 0.27
N LEU A 120 -3.23 13.13 -0.65
CA LEU A 120 -3.15 12.76 -2.08
C LEU A 120 -1.90 13.24 -2.83
N LYS A 121 -1.22 14.28 -2.32
CA LYS A 121 0.00 14.80 -2.94
C LYS A 121 1.10 13.72 -3.03
N LYS A 122 1.16 12.78 -2.09
CA LYS A 122 2.23 11.75 -2.02
C LYS A 122 2.09 10.63 -3.05
N PRO A 123 0.93 9.97 -3.24
CA PRO A 123 0.81 8.96 -4.29
C PRO A 123 1.06 9.55 -5.68
N ILE A 124 0.57 10.76 -5.95
CA ILE A 124 0.85 11.47 -7.22
C ILE A 124 2.34 11.71 -7.40
N SER A 125 3.03 12.14 -6.33
CA SER A 125 4.49 12.30 -6.36
C SER A 125 5.21 10.98 -6.63
N ALA A 126 4.76 9.86 -6.03
CA ALA A 126 5.38 8.55 -6.26
C ALA A 126 5.32 8.15 -7.73
N ILE A 127 4.13 8.24 -8.35
CA ILE A 127 3.95 7.87 -9.76
C ILE A 127 4.78 8.76 -10.69
N ARG A 128 4.73 10.08 -10.51
CA ARG A 128 5.53 11.01 -11.31
C ARG A 128 7.04 10.77 -11.15
N SER A 129 7.49 10.43 -9.96
CA SER A 129 8.89 10.12 -9.71
C SER A 129 9.31 8.79 -10.34
N PHE A 130 8.46 7.76 -10.35
CA PHE A 130 8.77 6.52 -11.07
C PHE A 130 8.85 6.72 -12.59
N GLN A 131 7.94 7.51 -13.16
CA GLN A 131 7.96 7.86 -14.59
C GLN A 131 9.23 8.63 -14.98
N LYS A 132 9.70 9.55 -14.13
CA LYS A 132 10.98 10.24 -14.34
C LYS A 132 12.20 9.34 -14.10
N GLY A 133 12.08 8.42 -13.14
CA GLY A 133 13.14 7.52 -12.70
C GLY A 133 13.73 6.68 -13.81
N GLU A 134 12.95 6.36 -14.84
CA GLU A 134 13.40 5.60 -16.02
C GLU A 134 14.56 6.29 -16.74
N LYS A 135 14.51 7.62 -16.86
CA LYS A 135 15.58 8.42 -17.50
C LYS A 135 16.59 8.94 -16.47
N GLU A 136 16.14 9.15 -15.24
CA GLU A 136 16.92 9.79 -14.18
C GLU A 136 16.85 8.95 -12.88
N PRO A 137 17.75 7.97 -12.69
CA PRO A 137 17.68 6.99 -11.59
C PRO A 137 17.55 7.59 -10.18
N GLY A 138 18.03 8.83 -9.97
CA GLY A 138 17.88 9.57 -8.72
C GLY A 138 16.42 9.75 -8.27
N TYR A 139 15.46 9.77 -9.19
CA TYR A 139 14.03 9.86 -8.85
C TYR A 139 13.44 8.58 -8.29
N MET A 140 14.07 7.41 -8.49
CA MET A 140 13.58 6.14 -7.92
C MET A 140 13.53 6.20 -6.39
N ARG A 141 14.55 6.79 -5.76
CA ARG A 141 14.59 6.99 -4.30
C ARG A 141 13.45 7.89 -3.82
N ILE A 142 13.13 8.93 -4.58
CA ILE A 142 12.02 9.84 -4.29
C ILE A 142 10.69 9.08 -4.42
N ALA A 143 10.55 8.25 -5.46
CA ALA A 143 9.34 7.48 -5.72
C ALA A 143 9.02 6.50 -4.58
N MET A 144 10.03 5.74 -4.12
CA MET A 144 9.86 4.84 -2.98
C MET A 144 9.54 5.61 -1.69
N LYS A 145 10.27 6.71 -1.41
CA LYS A 145 10.00 7.53 -0.22
C LYS A 145 8.56 8.05 -0.24
N SER A 146 8.09 8.55 -1.38
CA SER A 146 6.70 9.02 -1.53
C SER A 146 5.69 7.89 -1.39
N THR A 147 6.01 6.67 -1.83
CA THR A 147 5.16 5.49 -1.62
C THR A 147 5.03 5.14 -0.14
N ALA A 148 6.14 5.06 0.58
CA ALA A 148 6.13 4.82 2.03
C ALA A 148 5.39 5.94 2.80
N MET A 149 5.65 7.21 2.44
CA MET A 149 4.94 8.35 3.02
C MET A 149 3.43 8.33 2.73
N THR A 150 3.01 7.75 1.60
CA THR A 150 1.58 7.58 1.28
C THR A 150 0.92 6.71 2.33
N ASN A 151 1.48 5.53 2.64
CA ASN A 151 0.97 4.65 3.69
C ASN A 151 0.90 5.34 5.06
N THR A 152 1.99 6.00 5.48
CA THR A 152 2.04 6.68 6.78
C THR A 152 1.03 7.82 6.90
N ILE A 153 0.96 8.71 5.91
CA ILE A 153 0.05 9.86 5.93
C ILE A 153 -1.40 9.40 5.81
N PHE A 154 -1.68 8.42 4.95
CA PHE A 154 -3.01 7.83 4.80
C PHE A 154 -3.51 7.27 6.13
N GLY A 155 -2.74 6.37 6.76
CA GLY A 155 -3.11 5.76 8.03
C GLY A 155 -3.26 6.78 9.15
N PHE A 156 -2.35 7.75 9.23
CA PHE A 156 -2.42 8.82 10.24
C PHE A 156 -3.67 9.69 10.10
N LEU A 157 -3.96 10.16 8.89
CA LEU A 157 -5.15 11.00 8.64
C LEU A 157 -6.45 10.22 8.79
N LEU A 158 -6.47 8.94 8.41
CA LEU A 158 -7.61 8.07 8.64
C LEU A 158 -7.89 7.90 10.14
N SER A 159 -6.86 7.64 10.94
CA SER A 159 -6.98 7.57 12.40
C SER A 159 -7.46 8.89 13.01
N ILE A 160 -6.98 10.04 12.51
CA ILE A 160 -7.50 11.35 12.93
C ILE A 160 -8.99 11.47 12.61
N GLY A 161 -9.41 11.10 11.40
CA GLY A 161 -10.82 11.15 11.01
C GLY A 161 -11.72 10.31 11.93
N LEU A 162 -11.28 9.10 12.27
CA LEU A 162 -11.99 8.22 13.21
C LEU A 162 -11.99 8.79 14.65
N LEU A 163 -10.90 9.42 15.09
CA LEU A 163 -10.81 10.04 16.41
C LEU A 163 -11.71 11.27 16.52
N ILE A 164 -11.79 12.11 15.47
CA ILE A 164 -12.69 13.27 15.45
C ILE A 164 -14.14 12.81 15.65
N ASN A 165 -14.55 11.76 14.94
CA ASN A 165 -15.89 11.18 15.10
C ASN A 165 -16.16 10.59 16.49
N TYR A 166 -15.12 10.17 17.21
CA TYR A 166 -15.30 9.68 18.57
C TYR A 166 -15.49 10.83 19.58
N LEU A 167 -14.90 12.00 19.30
CA LEU A 167 -14.92 13.16 20.20
C LEU A 167 -16.13 14.08 19.99
N PHE A 168 -16.71 14.09 18.79
CA PHE A 168 -17.82 14.96 18.39
C PHE A 168 -18.90 14.15 17.67
#